data_AF-A0A9P6FC26-F1
#
_entry.id   AF-A0A9P6FC26-F1
#
_cell.length_a   1.000
_cell.length_b   1.000
_cell.length_c   1.000
_cell.angle_alpha   90.00
_cell.angle_beta   90.00
_cell.angle_gamma   90.00
#
_symmetry.space_group_name_H-M   'P 1'
#
loop_
_entity.id
_entity.type
_entity.pdbx_description
1 polymer ?
#
loop_
_entity_poly.entity_id
_entity_poly.type
_entity_poly.pdbx_seq_one_letter_code
_entity_poly.pdbx_strand_id
1 'polypeptide(L)'
;MSYYSSNRNTPGRAPNPAHNRQVPNNIRANGTNGIYCYGCQQTKPRLAFSETQIKKAASSTPKKTHQPICKNCTPTQPTSLKCLRCAMTLPMDSFSKTQRKNQEMATCMDCRKNIEDDDSEDDYEIENDPEYYDDDIQDVL
;
A
#
# COMPACT_ATOMS: atom_id res chain seq x y z
N MET A 1 56.89 24.31 36.53
CA MET A 1 55.49 23.94 36.80
C MET A 1 54.69 24.24 35.54
N SER A 2 54.95 23.56 34.43
CA SER A 2 54.42 22.23 34.04
C SER A 2 52.93 22.27 33.70
N TYR A 3 52.67 22.50 32.41
CA TYR A 3 51.40 22.33 31.72
C TYR A 3 50.97 20.85 31.73
N TYR A 4 49.69 20.56 31.92
CA TYR A 4 49.12 19.24 31.64
C TYR A 4 48.01 19.35 30.59
N SER A 5 48.36 19.05 29.35
CA SER A 5 47.42 18.66 28.28
C SER A 5 47.14 17.17 28.41
N SER A 6 45.89 16.79 28.63
CA SER A 6 45.47 15.38 28.63
C SER A 6 45.18 14.91 27.21
N ASN A 7 46.18 14.28 26.60
CA ASN A 7 46.05 13.54 25.34
C ASN A 7 45.61 12.10 25.67
N ARG A 8 44.36 11.72 25.36
CA ARG A 8 43.92 10.32 25.43
C ARG A 8 44.03 9.69 24.05
N ASN A 9 45.11 8.95 23.86
CA ASN A 9 45.38 8.08 22.72
C ASN A 9 44.58 6.77 22.91
N THR A 10 43.69 6.42 21.99
CA THR A 10 43.02 5.11 21.97
C THR A 10 43.55 4.28 20.80
N PRO A 11 43.90 2.99 21.00
CA PRO A 11 44.48 2.17 19.96
C PRO A 11 43.41 1.57 19.03
N GLY A 12 43.65 1.75 17.73
CA GLY A 12 43.43 0.77 16.65
C GLY A 12 42.13 -0.03 16.64
N ARG A 13 41.13 0.48 15.92
CA ARG A 13 40.10 -0.38 15.30
C ARG A 13 40.42 -0.45 13.80
N ALA A 14 40.74 -1.64 13.32
CA ALA A 14 40.99 -1.90 11.89
C ALA A 14 39.78 -1.44 11.05
N PRO A 15 39.99 -0.76 9.90
CA PRO A 15 38.89 -0.43 9.01
C PRO A 15 38.32 -1.73 8.40
N ASN A 16 37.01 -1.90 8.59
CA ASN A 16 36.23 -3.01 8.05
C ASN A 16 36.29 -3.01 6.50
N PRO A 17 36.66 -4.12 5.81
CA PRO A 17 36.84 -4.13 4.35
C PRO A 17 35.54 -4.13 3.52
N ALA A 18 34.37 -4.19 4.15
CA ALA A 18 33.11 -4.26 3.44
C ALA A 18 32.49 -2.86 3.28
N HIS A 19 32.84 -2.14 2.21
CA HIS A 19 31.97 -1.20 1.46
C HIS A 19 32.76 -0.38 0.44
N ASN A 20 33.58 -1.02 -0.40
CA ASN A 20 34.05 -0.39 -1.64
C ASN A 20 33.06 -0.66 -2.80
N ARG A 21 31.76 -0.43 -2.58
CA ARG A 21 30.83 -0.21 -3.70
C ARG A 21 30.94 1.26 -4.06
N GLN A 22 31.93 1.57 -4.88
CA GLN A 22 31.99 2.85 -5.59
C GLN A 22 30.70 2.97 -6.38
N VAL A 23 29.76 3.74 -5.84
CA VAL A 23 28.56 4.20 -6.54
C VAL A 23 29.05 5.08 -7.68
N PRO A 24 28.84 4.70 -8.96
CA PRO A 24 29.26 5.53 -10.07
C PRO A 24 28.48 6.86 -10.01
N ASN A 25 29.25 7.93 -9.83
CA ASN A 25 28.80 9.31 -9.74
C ASN A 25 28.28 9.72 -11.13
N ASN A 26 27.01 9.42 -11.44
CA ASN A 26 26.48 9.55 -12.79
C ASN A 26 25.43 10.66 -12.86
N ILE A 27 25.88 11.90 -12.70
CA ILE A 27 25.08 13.11 -12.99
C ILE A 27 26.00 14.13 -13.66
N ARG A 28 26.33 13.92 -14.94
CA ARG A 28 26.65 15.03 -15.85
C ARG A 28 25.93 14.83 -17.17
N ALA A 29 25.11 15.81 -17.49
CA ALA A 29 24.28 15.91 -18.67
C ALA A 29 25.13 15.98 -19.94
N ASN A 30 25.02 14.97 -20.81
CA ASN A 30 24.98 15.13 -22.26
C ASN A 30 24.73 13.77 -22.95
N GLY A 31 23.75 13.73 -23.85
CA GLY A 31 23.70 12.79 -24.98
C GLY A 31 23.28 11.35 -24.75
N THR A 32 24.04 10.53 -24.02
CA THR A 32 24.00 9.05 -24.19
C THR A 32 24.26 8.24 -22.92
N ASN A 33 24.34 8.89 -21.75
CA ASN A 33 24.60 8.20 -20.49
C ASN A 33 23.31 7.62 -19.93
N GLY A 34 23.13 6.31 -20.08
CA GLY A 34 22.00 5.61 -19.48
C GLY A 34 21.99 5.76 -17.95
N ILE A 35 20.79 5.74 -17.37
CA ILE A 35 20.55 5.83 -15.94
C ILE A 35 20.51 4.41 -15.38
N TYR A 36 21.19 4.17 -14.26
CA TYR A 36 21.21 2.86 -13.60
C TYR A 36 19.88 2.61 -12.86
N CYS A 37 19.17 1.55 -13.21
CA CYS A 37 17.95 1.11 -12.55
C CYS A 37 18.28 0.21 -11.36
N TYR A 38 17.79 0.55 -10.17
CA TYR A 38 17.99 -0.26 -8.96
C TYR A 38 17.06 -1.47 -8.84
N GLY A 39 15.96 -1.52 -9.62
CA GLY A 39 15.01 -2.64 -9.63
C GLY A 39 15.54 -3.86 -10.39
N CYS A 40 15.99 -3.65 -11.63
CA CYS A 40 16.54 -4.73 -12.47
C CYS A 40 18.06 -4.71 -12.59
N GLN A 41 18.75 -3.80 -11.90
CA GLN A 41 20.22 -3.69 -11.85
C GLN A 41 20.86 -3.50 -13.25
N GLN A 42 20.18 -2.76 -14.12
CA GLN A 42 20.64 -2.50 -15.49
C GLN A 42 20.65 -1.01 -15.80
N THR A 43 21.63 -0.58 -16.60
CA THR A 43 21.67 0.77 -17.19
C THR A 43 20.66 0.86 -18.33
N LYS A 44 19.74 1.83 -18.26
CA LYS A 44 18.64 2.01 -19.22
C LYS A 44 18.63 3.44 -19.76
N PRO A 45 18.09 3.68 -20.96
CA PRO A 45 17.98 5.03 -21.50
C PRO A 45 17.05 5.90 -20.63
N ARG A 46 17.22 7.22 -20.70
CA ARG A 46 16.41 8.19 -19.94
C ARG A 46 14.90 7.97 -20.11
N LEU A 47 14.44 7.61 -21.31
CA LEU A 47 13.02 7.35 -21.61
C LEU A 47 12.41 6.18 -20.83
N ALA A 48 13.25 5.26 -20.34
CA ALA A 48 12.83 4.13 -19.53
C ALA A 48 12.49 4.51 -18.08
N PHE A 49 12.68 5.77 -17.66
CA PHE A 49 12.38 6.27 -16.32
C PHE A 49 11.27 7.32 -16.37
N SER A 50 10.58 7.54 -15.25
CA SER A 50 9.64 8.65 -15.17
C SER A 50 10.38 9.99 -15.09
N GLU A 51 9.78 11.06 -15.64
CA GLU A 51 10.35 12.40 -15.51
C GLU A 51 10.52 12.82 -14.06
N THR A 52 9.59 12.42 -13.19
CA THR A 52 9.63 12.72 -11.77
C THR A 52 10.82 12.05 -11.08
N GLN A 53 11.16 10.80 -11.45
CA GLN A 53 12.36 10.12 -10.94
C GLN A 53 13.64 10.81 -11.43
N ILE A 54 13.68 11.22 -12.70
CA ILE A 54 14.83 11.91 -13.28
C ILE A 54 15.05 13.27 -12.60
N LYS A 55 13.99 14.06 -12.40
CA LYS A 55 14.05 15.36 -11.71
C LYS A 55 14.54 15.22 -10.26
N LYS A 56 14.07 14.19 -9.55
CA LYS A 56 14.51 13.89 -8.18
C LYS A 56 15.98 13.47 -8.13
N ALA A 57 16.40 12.60 -9.05
CA ALA A 57 17.79 12.16 -9.14
C ALA A 57 18.73 13.32 -9.52
N ALA A 58 18.30 14.23 -10.38
CA ALA A 58 19.07 15.40 -10.83
C ALA A 58 19.13 16.55 -9.80
N SER A 59 18.38 16.49 -8.70
CA SER A 59 18.39 17.52 -7.67
C SER A 59 19.76 17.59 -6.97
N SER A 60 20.21 18.81 -6.62
CA SER A 60 21.52 19.06 -6.00
C SER A 60 21.67 18.51 -4.58
N THR A 61 20.56 18.14 -3.95
CA THR A 61 20.51 17.45 -2.65
C THR A 61 19.90 16.06 -2.82
N PRO A 62 20.62 15.11 -3.45
CA PRO A 62 20.10 13.77 -3.62
C PRO A 62 19.93 13.13 -2.23
N LYS A 63 18.68 13.08 -1.75
CA LYS A 63 18.35 12.25 -0.59
C LYS A 63 18.69 10.81 -0.99
N LYS A 64 19.42 10.09 -0.14
CA LYS A 64 19.81 8.68 -0.36
C LYS A 64 18.62 7.75 -0.70
N THR A 65 17.41 8.22 -0.46
CA THR A 65 16.13 7.55 -0.73
C THR A 65 15.65 7.64 -2.19
N HIS A 66 16.29 8.42 -3.06
CA HIS A 66 15.85 8.62 -4.45
C HIS A 66 16.65 7.79 -5.46
N GLN A 67 16.72 6.48 -5.24
CA GLN A 67 17.27 5.54 -6.20
C GLN A 67 16.29 5.36 -7.37
N PRO A 68 16.66 5.71 -8.62
CA PRO A 68 15.74 5.59 -9.75
C PRO A 68 15.50 4.12 -10.13
N ILE A 69 14.24 3.80 -10.44
CA ILE A 69 13.81 2.50 -10.96
C ILE A 69 13.12 2.72 -12.30
N CYS A 70 13.32 1.85 -13.29
CA CYS A 70 12.69 2.02 -14.60
C CYS A 70 11.18 1.80 -14.52
N LYS A 71 10.44 2.24 -15.54
CA LYS A 71 8.98 2.11 -15.64
C LYS A 71 8.53 0.66 -15.49
N ASN A 72 9.26 -0.29 -16.09
CA ASN A 72 8.95 -1.73 -15.98
C ASN A 72 9.18 -2.30 -14.57
N CYS A 73 10.09 -1.71 -13.80
CA CYS A 73 10.33 -2.10 -12.41
C CYS A 73 9.48 -1.30 -11.42
N THR A 74 8.76 -0.28 -11.88
CA THR A 74 7.91 0.54 -11.02
C THR A 74 6.61 -0.22 -10.78
N PRO A 75 6.23 -0.53 -9.52
CA PRO A 75 4.97 -1.19 -9.23
C PRO A 75 3.80 -0.38 -9.82
N THR A 76 3.00 -1.03 -10.66
CA THR A 76 1.81 -0.43 -11.24
C THR A 76 0.69 -0.44 -10.21
N GLN A 77 0.05 0.71 -10.00
CA GLN A 77 -1.18 0.78 -9.23
C GLN A 77 -2.30 0.08 -10.04
N PRO A 78 -3.09 -0.82 -9.44
CA PRO A 78 -4.19 -1.47 -10.15
C PRO A 78 -5.29 -0.44 -10.47
N THR A 79 -5.83 -0.51 -11.67
CA THR A 79 -6.89 0.38 -12.16
C THR A 79 -8.30 -0.19 -11.90
N SER A 80 -8.38 -1.49 -11.63
CA SER A 80 -9.61 -2.24 -11.39
C SER A 80 -9.42 -3.25 -10.28
N LEU A 81 -10.51 -3.63 -9.63
CA LEU A 81 -10.56 -4.67 -8.60
C LEU A 81 -11.65 -5.69 -8.93
N LYS A 82 -11.43 -6.93 -8.52
CA LYS A 82 -12.44 -7.99 -8.61
C LYS A 82 -13.33 -7.92 -7.37
N CYS A 83 -14.63 -7.82 -7.57
CA CYS A 83 -15.60 -7.91 -6.48
C CYS A 83 -15.68 -9.35 -5.98
N LEU A 84 -15.60 -9.55 -4.66
CA LEU A 84 -15.68 -10.88 -4.05
C LEU A 84 -17.09 -11.49 -4.15
N ARG A 85 -18.14 -10.66 -4.16
CA ARG A 85 -19.55 -11.12 -4.20
C ARG A 85 -20.02 -11.47 -5.60
N CYS A 86 -19.92 -10.54 -6.55
CA CYS A 86 -20.39 -10.75 -7.92
C CYS A 86 -19.29 -11.26 -8.88
N ALA A 87 -18.06 -11.45 -8.41
CA ALA A 87 -16.90 -11.89 -9.18
C ALA A 87 -16.50 -10.99 -10.37
N MET A 88 -17.16 -9.84 -10.56
CA MET A 88 -16.88 -8.91 -11.65
C MET A 88 -15.64 -8.05 -11.37
N THR A 89 -14.82 -7.83 -12.40
CA THR A 89 -13.71 -6.88 -12.35
C THR A 89 -14.22 -5.50 -12.74
N LEU A 90 -14.24 -4.58 -11.78
CA LEU A 90 -14.83 -3.26 -11.91
C LEU A 90 -13.76 -2.18 -11.69
N PRO A 91 -13.95 -0.96 -12.23
CA PRO A 91 -13.01 0.14 -12.01
C PRO A 91 -12.91 0.48 -10.52
N MET A 92 -11.78 1.06 -10.11
CA MET A 92 -11.57 1.50 -8.72
C MET A 92 -12.74 2.33 -8.16
N ASP A 93 -13.44 3.09 -9.01
CA ASP A 93 -14.56 3.97 -8.62
C ASP A 93 -15.82 3.25 -8.18
N SER A 94 -15.99 1.98 -8.57
CA SER A 94 -17.05 1.10 -8.07
C SER A 94 -16.78 0.56 -6.66
N PHE A 95 -15.65 0.93 -6.03
CA PHE A 95 -15.25 0.51 -4.68
C PHE A 95 -14.95 1.70 -3.77
N SER A 96 -15.26 1.55 -2.48
CA SER A 96 -14.93 2.55 -1.47
C SER A 96 -13.41 2.68 -1.27
N LYS A 97 -12.95 3.84 -0.79
CA LYS A 97 -11.51 4.10 -0.54
C LYS A 97 -10.87 3.06 0.39
N THR A 98 -11.62 2.55 1.37
CA THR A 98 -11.15 1.50 2.28
C THR A 98 -10.97 0.17 1.55
N GLN A 99 -11.92 -0.19 0.67
CA GLN A 99 -11.86 -1.42 -0.13
C GLN A 99 -10.71 -1.37 -1.16
N ARG A 100 -10.38 -0.18 -1.70
CA ARG A 100 -9.23 -0.01 -2.60
C ARG A 100 -7.88 -0.36 -1.96
N LYS A 101 -7.78 -0.26 -0.63
CA LYS A 101 -6.55 -0.62 0.12
C LYS A 101 -6.45 -2.12 0.39
N ASN A 102 -7.58 -2.82 0.53
CA ASN A 102 -7.63 -4.26 0.77
C ASN A 102 -8.32 -4.96 -0.41
N GLN A 103 -7.53 -5.20 -1.45
CA GLN A 103 -8.01 -5.67 -2.76
C GLN A 103 -8.55 -7.10 -2.71
N GLU A 104 -8.07 -7.93 -1.79
CA GLU A 104 -8.44 -9.34 -1.67
C GLU A 104 -9.87 -9.53 -1.14
N MET A 105 -10.36 -8.58 -0.33
CA MET A 105 -11.70 -8.62 0.28
C MET A 105 -12.65 -7.58 -0.33
N ALA A 106 -12.29 -7.02 -1.48
CA ALA A 106 -13.02 -5.92 -2.10
C ALA A 106 -14.44 -6.34 -2.53
N THR A 107 -15.45 -5.63 -2.06
CA THR A 107 -16.85 -5.75 -2.52
C THR A 107 -17.30 -4.45 -3.16
N CYS A 108 -17.92 -4.51 -4.34
CA CYS A 108 -18.40 -3.32 -5.04
C CYS A 108 -19.55 -2.66 -4.29
N MET A 109 -19.77 -1.37 -4.55
CA MET A 109 -20.81 -0.60 -3.87
C MET A 109 -22.21 -1.16 -4.14
N ASP A 110 -22.47 -1.69 -5.33
CA ASP A 110 -23.79 -2.24 -5.68
C ASP A 110 -24.10 -3.49 -4.83
N CYS A 111 -23.17 -4.43 -4.73
CA CYS A 111 -23.34 -5.60 -3.87
C CYS A 111 -23.45 -5.26 -2.39
N ARG A 112 -22.90 -4.11 -1.94
CA ARG A 112 -23.05 -3.67 -0.55
C ARG A 112 -24.44 -3.13 -0.28
N LYS A 113 -25.00 -2.34 -1.19
CA LYS A 113 -26.37 -1.81 -1.06
C LYS A 113 -27.39 -2.92 -0.98
N ASN A 114 -27.28 -3.93 -1.85
CA ASN A 114 -28.20 -5.06 -1.84
C ASN A 114 -28.19 -5.84 -0.50
N ILE A 115 -27.09 -5.83 0.26
CA ILE A 115 -27.04 -6.44 1.59
C ILE A 115 -27.75 -5.57 2.63
N GLU A 116 -27.58 -4.25 2.53
CA GLU A 116 -28.24 -3.30 3.43
C GLU A 116 -29.76 -3.26 3.22
N ASP A 117 -30.23 -3.52 2.00
CA ASP A 117 -31.66 -3.59 1.66
C ASP A 117 -32.30 -4.91 2.15
N ASP A 118 -31.61 -6.07 2.06
CA ASP A 118 -32.14 -7.38 2.51
C ASP A 118 -32.27 -7.48 4.05
N ASP A 119 -31.45 -6.76 4.83
CA ASP A 119 -31.54 -6.74 6.31
C ASP A 119 -32.64 -5.80 6.84
N SER A 120 -33.44 -5.18 5.96
CA SER A 120 -34.44 -4.17 6.33
C SER A 120 -35.88 -4.70 6.47
N GLU A 121 -36.14 -5.99 6.23
CA GLU A 121 -37.45 -6.60 6.43
C GLU A 121 -37.45 -7.47 7.69
N ASP A 122 -38.21 -7.02 8.71
CA ASP A 122 -39.05 -7.82 9.62
C ASP A 122 -39.22 -7.16 11.01
N ASP A 123 -39.89 -6.00 11.05
CA ASP A 123 -40.56 -5.54 12.28
C ASP A 123 -41.90 -6.27 12.39
N TYR A 124 -41.87 -7.53 12.83
CA TYR A 124 -43.09 -8.24 13.20
C TYR A 124 -43.63 -7.57 14.49
N GLU A 125 -44.57 -6.63 14.34
CA GLU A 125 -45.47 -6.25 15.42
C GLU A 125 -46.23 -7.52 15.86
N ILE A 126 -45.73 -8.18 16.91
CA ILE A 126 -46.53 -9.14 17.66
C ILE A 126 -47.64 -8.32 18.33
N GLU A 127 -48.78 -8.22 17.64
CA GLU A 127 -50.05 -7.92 18.30
C GLU A 127 -50.27 -9.02 19.33
N ASN A 128 -49.97 -8.72 20.60
CA ASN A 128 -50.49 -9.50 21.72
C ASN A 128 -52.01 -9.36 21.65
N ASP A 129 -52.67 -10.35 21.07
CA ASP A 129 -54.11 -10.56 21.19
C ASP A 129 -54.37 -11.60 22.28
N PRO A 130 -54.52 -11.20 23.56
CA PRO A 130 -54.91 -12.09 24.64
C PRO A 130 -56.44 -12.18 24.74
N GLU A 131 -57.13 -12.54 23.65
CA GLU A 131 -58.58 -12.81 23.71
C GLU A 131 -58.91 -14.13 22.98
N TYR A 132 -58.55 -15.26 23.62
CA TYR A 132 -59.17 -16.55 23.29
C TYR A 132 -59.51 -17.36 24.55
N TYR A 133 -60.66 -16.98 25.12
CA TYR A 133 -61.65 -17.77 25.89
C TYR A 133 -61.19 -18.75 26.98
N ASP A 134 -61.53 -18.37 28.22
CA ASP A 134 -62.16 -19.22 29.24
C ASP A 134 -63.25 -20.12 28.62
N ASP A 135 -63.17 -21.45 28.84
CA ASP A 135 -64.15 -22.25 29.57
C ASP A 135 -63.90 -23.77 29.38
N ASP A 136 -64.15 -24.53 30.45
CA ASP A 136 -64.40 -25.98 30.48
C ASP A 136 -63.28 -26.99 30.11
N ILE A 137 -62.49 -27.41 31.11
CA ILE A 137 -62.29 -28.86 31.34
C ILE A 137 -62.59 -29.18 32.81
N GLN A 138 -63.82 -29.65 33.02
CA GLN A 138 -64.29 -30.35 34.21
C GLN A 138 -63.50 -31.64 34.46
N ASP A 139 -63.27 -31.94 35.74
CA ASP A 139 -63.13 -33.27 36.35
C ASP A 139 -62.75 -34.44 35.43
N VAL A 140 -61.50 -34.89 35.46
CA VAL A 140 -61.19 -36.33 35.51
C VAL A 140 -59.86 -36.60 36.24
N LEU A 141 -59.97 -37.41 37.31
CA LEU A 141 -58.97 -38.20 38.06
C LEU A 141 -58.20 -37.55 39.22
#